data_AF-A0A4Y9ZMZ9-F1
#
_entry.id   AF-A0A4Y9ZMZ9-F1
#
_cell.length_a   1.000
_cell.length_b   1.000
_cell.length_c   1.000
_cell.angle_alpha   90.00
_cell.angle_beta   90.00
_cell.angle_gamma   90.00
#
_symmetry.space_group_name_H-M   'P 1'
#
loop_
_entity.id
_entity.type
_entity.pdbx_description
1 polymer ?
#
loop_
_entity_poly.entity_id
_entity_poly.type
_entity_poly.pdbx_seq_one_letter_code
_entity_poly.pdbx_strand_id
1 'polypeptide(L)'
;MAMARIVAGYTIEHEELVKMLKAQGWGPEPGEPELSVKEAMMTFISWRCAQPEPEDITKALPRPQYWYDKDDNEILAFMTRYSGEKANWRTLRYREMPKDREIRDRFIAQTGNVLDAKKMRFWSSPETYLHLPLGTKLFLD
;
A
#
# COMPACT_ATOMS: atom_id res chain seq x y z
N MET A 1 -5.21 27.43 9.65
CA MET A 1 -5.84 26.13 9.97
C MET A 1 -5.00 25.04 9.34
N ALA A 2 -4.67 23.97 10.06
CA ALA A 2 -3.94 22.84 9.48
C ALA A 2 -4.82 22.14 8.44
N MET A 3 -4.36 22.06 7.19
CA MET A 3 -5.00 21.27 6.14
C MET A 3 -4.27 19.95 6.00
N ALA A 4 -5.00 18.88 5.69
CA ALA A 4 -4.41 17.58 5.39
C ALA A 4 -5.18 16.92 4.24
N ARG A 5 -4.51 16.01 3.54
CA ARG A 5 -5.15 15.12 2.57
C ARG A 5 -5.77 13.93 3.29
N ILE A 6 -6.81 13.38 2.72
CA ILE A 6 -7.37 12.08 3.08
C ILE A 6 -6.89 11.08 2.05
N VAL A 7 -6.38 9.95 2.52
CA VAL A 7 -6.01 8.84 1.66
C VAL A 7 -6.91 7.64 1.93
N ALA A 8 -6.96 6.74 0.95
CA ALA A 8 -7.68 5.49 1.03
C ALA A 8 -6.94 4.41 0.25
N GLY A 9 -7.18 3.17 0.64
CA GLY A 9 -6.44 2.04 0.14
C GLY A 9 -6.97 0.71 0.65
N TYR A 10 -6.17 -0.33 0.46
CA TYR A 10 -6.42 -1.64 1.03
C TYR A 10 -5.25 -2.10 1.89
N THR A 11 -5.55 -2.86 2.93
CA THR A 11 -4.54 -3.61 3.67
C THR A 11 -4.09 -4.82 2.86
N ILE A 12 -2.88 -5.29 3.13
CA ILE A 12 -2.37 -6.58 2.68
C ILE A 12 -1.89 -7.32 3.93
N GLU A 13 -2.32 -8.57 4.13
CA GLU A 13 -1.75 -9.39 5.21
C GLU A 13 -0.28 -9.70 4.92
N HIS A 14 0.54 -9.80 5.97
CA HIS A 14 1.98 -10.03 5.81
C HIS A 14 2.30 -11.26 4.94
N GLU A 15 1.63 -12.38 5.20
CA GLU A 15 1.80 -13.63 4.45
C GLU A 15 1.42 -13.47 2.96
N GLU A 16 0.35 -12.72 2.67
CA GLU A 16 -0.08 -12.43 1.30
C GLU A 16 0.94 -11.54 0.57
N LEU A 17 1.54 -10.58 1.27
CA LEU A 17 2.60 -9.75 0.72
C LEU A 17 3.84 -10.57 0.40
N VAL A 18 4.30 -11.41 1.33
CA VAL A 18 5.46 -12.30 1.13
C VAL A 18 5.20 -13.26 -0.02
N LYS A 19 4.00 -13.85 -0.10
CA LYS A 19 3.58 -14.72 -1.21
C LYS A 19 3.64 -13.98 -2.55
N MET A 20 3.16 -12.75 -2.61
CA MET A 20 3.23 -11.93 -3.82
C MET A 20 4.68 -11.65 -4.21
N LEU A 21 5.52 -11.20 -3.27
CA LEU A 21 6.93 -10.93 -3.53
C LEU A 21 7.67 -12.16 -4.04
N LYS A 22 7.46 -13.33 -3.42
CA LYS A 22 8.00 -14.62 -3.90
C LYS A 22 7.58 -14.91 -5.34
N ALA A 23 6.31 -14.76 -5.67
CA ALA A 23 5.80 -14.99 -7.03
C ALA A 23 6.37 -14.02 -8.07
N GLN A 24 6.80 -12.83 -7.65
CA GLN A 24 7.46 -11.85 -8.50
C GLN A 24 8.99 -12.04 -8.59
N GLY A 25 9.57 -12.98 -7.85
CA GLY A 25 11.03 -13.19 -7.78
C GLY A 25 11.76 -12.22 -6.83
N TRP A 26 11.04 -11.63 -5.89
CA TRP A 26 11.55 -10.67 -4.89
C TRP A 26 11.42 -11.18 -3.45
N GLY A 27 10.95 -12.41 -3.26
CA GLY A 27 10.82 -13.03 -1.94
C GLY A 27 12.05 -13.88 -1.57
N PRO A 28 12.11 -14.38 -0.33
CA PRO A 28 13.23 -15.20 0.12
C PRO A 28 13.29 -16.53 -0.64
N GLU A 29 14.51 -16.96 -0.95
CA GLU A 29 14.81 -18.21 -1.62
C GLU A 29 14.57 -19.43 -0.70
N PRO A 30 14.44 -20.65 -1.26
CA PRO A 30 14.33 -21.86 -0.44
C PRO A 30 15.50 -22.00 0.54
N GLY A 31 15.19 -21.95 1.84
CA GLY A 31 16.18 -22.04 2.92
C GLY A 31 16.58 -20.71 3.54
N GLU A 32 16.16 -19.58 2.97
CA GLU A 32 16.30 -18.26 3.59
C GLU A 32 15.21 -18.02 4.65
N PRO A 33 15.49 -17.19 5.67
CA PRO A 33 14.49 -16.80 6.65
C PRO A 33 13.33 -16.04 5.96
N GLU A 34 12.13 -16.18 6.51
CA GLU A 34 11.00 -15.35 6.07
C GLU A 34 11.25 -13.89 6.40
N LEU A 35 10.78 -13.00 5.51
CA LEU A 35 10.85 -11.57 5.73
C LEU A 35 10.01 -11.20 6.95
N SER A 36 10.51 -10.34 7.82
CA SER A 36 9.67 -9.64 8.80
C SER A 36 8.67 -8.70 8.12
N VAL A 37 7.68 -8.19 8.87
CA VAL A 37 6.70 -7.21 8.37
C VAL A 37 7.39 -6.00 7.73
N LYS A 38 8.38 -5.43 8.41
CA LYS A 38 9.17 -4.30 7.91
C LYS A 38 9.96 -4.64 6.65
N GLU A 39 10.64 -5.79 6.61
CA GLU A 39 11.43 -6.22 5.44
C GLU A 39 10.53 -6.47 4.23
N ALA A 40 9.37 -7.11 4.43
CA ALA A 40 8.37 -7.30 3.38
C ALA A 40 7.88 -5.95 2.82
N MET A 41 7.66 -4.94 3.69
CA MET A 41 7.27 -3.60 3.25
C MET A 41 8.37 -2.93 2.42
N MET A 42 9.61 -2.95 2.90
CA MET A 42 10.75 -2.35 2.19
C MET A 42 10.96 -3.01 0.83
N THR A 43 10.86 -4.34 0.79
CA THR A 43 10.95 -5.12 -0.45
C THR A 43 9.81 -4.79 -1.40
N PHE A 44 8.59 -4.57 -0.89
CA PHE A 44 7.45 -4.13 -1.71
C PHE A 44 7.64 -2.73 -2.30
N ILE A 45 8.22 -1.80 -1.54
CA ILE A 45 8.60 -0.47 -2.05
C ILE A 45 9.63 -0.61 -3.16
N SER A 46 10.71 -1.37 -2.93
CA SER A 46 11.76 -1.61 -3.93
C SER A 46 11.22 -2.28 -5.19
N TRP A 47 10.41 -3.33 -5.04
CA TRP A 47 9.73 -4.00 -6.15
C TRP A 47 8.90 -3.02 -6.97
N ARG A 48 8.09 -2.18 -6.31
CA ARG A 48 7.25 -1.19 -6.99
C ARG A 48 8.07 -0.16 -7.74
N CYS A 49 9.17 0.33 -7.15
CA CYS A 49 10.07 1.29 -7.79
C CYS A 49 10.81 0.71 -9.00
N ALA A 50 11.05 -0.61 -9.01
CA ALA A 50 11.65 -1.30 -10.14
C ALA A 50 10.68 -1.56 -11.30
N GLN A 51 9.37 -1.32 -11.11
CA GLN A 51 8.38 -1.48 -12.18
C GLN A 51 8.45 -0.30 -13.15
N PRO A 52 8.28 -0.55 -14.47
CA PRO A 52 8.28 0.52 -15.46
C PRO A 52 7.20 1.56 -15.13
N GLU A 53 7.51 2.83 -15.38
CA GLU A 53 6.50 3.88 -15.30
C GLU A 53 5.45 3.64 -16.39
N PRO A 54 4.16 3.58 -16.03
CA PRO A 54 3.12 3.36 -17.00
C PRO A 54 2.96 4.61 -17.87
N GLU A 55 2.78 4.42 -19.17
CA GLU A 55 2.41 5.52 -20.09
C GLU A 55 1.07 6.17 -19.71
N ASP A 56 0.18 5.38 -19.10
CA ASP A 56 -1.13 5.81 -18.60
C ASP A 56 -1.17 5.70 -17.07
N ILE A 57 -1.27 6.85 -16.40
CA ILE A 57 -1.33 6.94 -14.94
C ILE A 57 -2.48 6.12 -14.33
N THR A 58 -3.55 5.87 -15.08
CA THR A 58 -4.67 5.04 -14.61
C THR A 58 -4.28 3.57 -14.48
N LYS A 59 -3.24 3.13 -15.17
CA LYS A 59 -2.65 1.77 -15.11
C LYS A 59 -1.52 1.66 -14.09
N ALA A 60 -1.19 2.74 -13.38
CA ALA A 60 -0.18 2.71 -12.34
C ALA A 60 -0.50 1.66 -11.27
N LEU A 61 0.54 0.90 -10.93
CA LEU A 61 0.53 0.06 -9.76
C LEU A 61 0.37 0.95 -8.52
N PRO A 62 -0.47 0.52 -7.56
CA PRO A 62 -0.76 1.32 -6.39
C PRO A 62 0.50 1.57 -5.56
N ARG A 63 0.50 2.69 -4.82
CA ARG A 63 1.64 3.07 -3.99
C ARG A 63 1.61 2.28 -2.69
N PRO A 64 2.67 1.53 -2.34
CA PRO A 64 2.81 0.92 -1.03
C PRO A 64 2.67 1.98 0.07
N GLN A 65 2.02 1.63 1.17
CA GLN A 65 1.93 2.44 2.37
C GLN A 65 2.17 1.62 3.62
N TYR A 66 2.91 2.22 4.54
CA TYR A 66 3.20 1.69 5.85
C TYR A 66 2.58 2.62 6.90
N TRP A 67 1.90 2.06 7.88
CA TRP A 67 1.34 2.84 8.98
C TRP A 67 1.06 1.95 10.18
N TYR A 68 0.84 2.60 11.32
CA TYR A 68 0.52 1.93 12.57
C TYR A 68 -0.98 2.09 12.86
N ASP A 69 -1.63 1.01 13.29
CA ASP A 69 -2.99 1.12 13.81
C ASP A 69 -3.02 1.76 15.21
N LYS A 70 -4.21 1.86 15.81
CA LYS A 70 -4.41 2.48 17.13
C LYS A 70 -3.72 1.74 18.30
N ASP A 71 -3.30 0.51 18.07
CA ASP A 71 -2.67 -0.38 19.05
C ASP A 71 -1.16 -0.54 18.72
N ASP A 72 -0.61 0.37 17.90
CA ASP A 72 0.77 0.39 17.40
C ASP A 72 1.18 -0.86 16.61
N ASN A 73 0.21 -1.58 16.01
CA ASN A 73 0.53 -2.68 15.10
C ASN A 73 0.88 -2.16 13.72
N GLU A 74 1.91 -2.77 13.11
CA GLU A 74 2.35 -2.47 11.75
C GLU A 74 1.34 -2.98 10.72
N ILE A 75 0.81 -2.07 9.91
CA ILE A 75 -0.15 -2.39 8.84
C ILE A 75 0.50 -2.15 7.48
N LEU A 76 0.57 -3.23 6.70
CA LEU A 76 0.96 -3.20 5.30
C LEU A 76 -0.25 -2.81 4.46
N ALA A 77 -0.08 -1.84 3.58
CA ALA A 77 -1.16 -1.33 2.76
C ALA A 77 -0.66 -0.85 1.40
N PHE A 78 -1.62 -0.51 0.54
CA PHE A 78 -1.37 0.33 -0.63
C PHE A 78 -2.50 1.32 -0.83
N MET A 79 -2.19 2.45 -1.44
CA MET A 79 -3.12 3.55 -1.68
C MET A 79 -3.78 3.41 -3.05
N THR A 80 -5.09 3.57 -3.10
CA THR A 80 -5.90 3.66 -4.33
C THR A 80 -6.31 5.09 -4.67
N ARG A 81 -6.41 5.96 -3.65
CA ARG A 81 -6.94 7.32 -3.80
C ARG A 81 -6.41 8.27 -2.73
N TYR A 82 -6.25 9.54 -3.12
CA TYR A 82 -6.02 10.65 -2.20
C TYR A 82 -6.90 11.84 -2.56
N SER A 83 -7.23 12.68 -1.57
CA SER A 83 -7.93 13.94 -1.76
C SER A 83 -6.95 15.09 -2.04
N GLY A 84 -7.46 16.21 -2.56
CA GLY A 84 -6.81 17.50 -2.31
C GLY A 84 -6.84 17.88 -0.83
N GLU A 85 -6.13 18.93 -0.43
CA GLU A 85 -6.10 19.38 0.96
C GLU A 85 -7.50 19.78 1.47
N LYS A 86 -7.81 19.39 2.71
CA LYS A 86 -9.10 19.66 3.35
C LYS A 86 -8.90 20.32 4.71
N ALA A 87 -9.68 21.35 5.00
CA ALA A 87 -9.67 22.01 6.31
C ALA A 87 -10.37 21.18 7.41
N ASN A 88 -11.39 20.40 7.04
CA ASN A 88 -12.15 19.52 7.95
C ASN A 88 -11.65 18.07 7.97
N TRP A 89 -10.39 17.85 7.60
CA TRP A 89 -9.76 16.53 7.40
C TRP A 89 -9.93 15.57 8.58
N ARG A 90 -9.94 16.07 9.83
CA ARG A 90 -10.06 15.25 11.04
C ARG A 90 -11.31 14.37 11.02
N THR A 91 -12.40 14.89 10.46
CA THR A 91 -13.72 14.22 10.40
C THR A 91 -14.01 13.51 9.08
N LEU A 92 -13.20 13.75 8.03
CA LEU A 92 -13.44 13.18 6.72
C LEU A 92 -12.89 11.76 6.63
N ARG A 93 -13.71 10.85 6.11
CA ARG A 93 -13.31 9.48 5.76
C ARG A 93 -13.91 9.13 4.40
N TYR A 94 -13.12 8.50 3.55
CA TYR A 94 -13.67 7.91 2.33
C TYR A 94 -14.42 6.62 2.64
N ARG A 95 -15.46 6.36 1.86
CA ARG A 95 -16.06 5.03 1.70
C ARG A 95 -15.45 4.37 0.47
N GLU A 96 -15.43 3.04 0.48
CA GLU A 96 -15.00 2.24 -0.67
C GLU A 96 -15.90 2.57 -1.88
N MET A 97 -15.28 2.97 -2.99
CA MET A 97 -15.96 3.25 -4.26
C MET A 97 -15.67 2.14 -5.27
N PRO A 98 -16.48 1.99 -6.34
CA PRO A 98 -16.19 1.03 -7.42
C PRO A 98 -14.77 1.15 -7.99
N LYS A 99 -14.27 2.38 -8.18
CA LYS A 99 -12.90 2.63 -8.64
C LYS A 99 -11.81 2.09 -7.69
N ASP A 100 -12.06 2.08 -6.38
CA ASP A 100 -11.11 1.50 -5.43
C ASP A 100 -11.00 -0.02 -5.65
N ARG A 101 -12.15 -0.69 -5.82
CA ARG A 101 -12.22 -2.13 -6.13
C ARG A 101 -11.56 -2.45 -7.47
N GLU A 102 -11.81 -1.65 -8.51
CA GLU A 102 -11.15 -1.80 -9.81
C GLU A 102 -9.62 -1.71 -9.71
N ILE A 103 -9.09 -0.77 -8.92
CA ILE A 103 -7.65 -0.64 -8.71
C ILE A 103 -7.10 -1.86 -7.95
N ARG A 104 -7.80 -2.34 -6.91
CA ARG A 104 -7.43 -3.55 -6.19
C ARG A 104 -7.40 -4.77 -7.11
N ASP A 105 -8.49 -5.01 -7.84
CA ASP A 105 -8.64 -6.20 -8.68
C ASP A 105 -7.63 -6.18 -9.84
N ARG A 106 -7.33 -5.00 -10.37
CA ARG A 106 -6.23 -4.83 -11.33
C ARG A 106 -4.88 -5.15 -10.72
N PHE A 107 -4.60 -4.68 -9.51
CA PHE A 107 -3.34 -4.98 -8.81
C PHE A 107 -3.19 -6.49 -8.56
N ILE A 108 -4.27 -7.18 -8.16
CA ILE A 108 -4.31 -8.63 -8.02
C ILE A 108 -3.99 -9.32 -9.36
N ALA A 109 -4.63 -8.89 -10.44
CA ALA A 109 -4.38 -9.44 -11.77
C ALA A 109 -2.93 -9.22 -12.24
N GLN A 110 -2.37 -8.02 -12.02
CA GLN A 110 -0.99 -7.66 -12.39
C GLN A 110 0.06 -8.44 -11.59
N THR A 111 -0.27 -8.90 -10.38
CA THR A 111 0.62 -9.71 -9.53
C THR A 111 0.43 -11.21 -9.75
N GLY A 112 -0.30 -11.62 -10.79
CA GLY A 112 -0.49 -13.04 -11.14
C GLY A 112 -1.61 -13.73 -10.37
N ASN A 113 -2.59 -12.98 -9.83
CA ASN A 113 -3.70 -13.50 -9.04
C ASN A 113 -3.29 -14.25 -7.77
N VAL A 114 -2.15 -13.89 -7.19
CA VAL A 114 -1.61 -14.52 -5.98
C VAL A 114 -2.24 -14.01 -4.69
N LEU A 115 -2.78 -12.79 -4.71
CA LEU A 115 -3.41 -12.09 -3.59
C LEU A 115 -4.90 -12.43 -3.50
N ASP A 116 -5.41 -12.68 -2.29
CA ASP A 116 -6.84 -12.87 -2.04
C ASP A 116 -7.57 -11.54 -1.75
N ALA A 117 -8.46 -11.14 -2.67
CA ALA A 117 -9.31 -9.96 -2.53
C ALA A 117 -10.13 -9.93 -1.22
N LYS A 118 -10.52 -11.09 -0.66
CA LYS A 118 -11.33 -11.18 0.57
C LYS A 118 -10.53 -10.82 1.83
N LYS A 119 -9.21 -10.97 1.79
CA LYS A 119 -8.29 -10.60 2.88
C LYS A 119 -7.90 -9.12 2.86
N MET A 120 -8.15 -8.44 1.74
CA MET A 120 -7.79 -7.05 1.54
C MET A 120 -8.91 -6.13 2.05
N ARG A 121 -8.69 -5.47 3.19
CA ARG A 121 -9.69 -4.60 3.83
C ARG A 121 -9.51 -3.15 3.39
N PHE A 122 -10.59 -2.52 2.93
CA PHE A 122 -10.57 -1.10 2.60
C PHE A 122 -10.35 -0.25 3.87
N TRP A 123 -9.49 0.76 3.77
CA TRP A 123 -9.25 1.72 4.83
C TRP A 123 -9.21 3.14 4.28
N SER A 124 -9.45 4.12 5.15
CA SER A 124 -9.26 5.54 4.84
C SER A 124 -8.83 6.30 6.09
N SER A 125 -7.81 7.14 5.94
CA SER A 125 -7.24 7.92 7.04
C SER A 125 -6.73 9.27 6.52
N PRO A 126 -6.70 10.32 7.35
CA PRO A 126 -5.86 11.48 7.10
C PRO A 126 -4.40 11.07 6.89
N GLU A 127 -3.75 11.64 5.88
CA GLU A 127 -2.35 11.36 5.53
C GLU A 127 -1.40 11.65 6.70
N THR A 128 -1.73 12.64 7.53
CA THR A 128 -0.95 13.03 8.71
C THR A 128 -0.93 11.96 9.82
N TYR A 129 -1.79 10.95 9.76
CA TYR A 129 -1.79 9.82 10.68
C TYR A 129 -1.01 8.62 10.14
N LEU A 130 -0.45 8.75 8.93
CA LEU A 130 0.37 7.70 8.34
C LEU A 130 1.84 8.02 8.59
N HIS A 131 2.58 7.00 9.01
CA HIS A 131 4.00 7.10 9.29
C HIS A 131 4.77 6.30 8.25
N LEU A 132 5.37 6.99 7.27
CA LEU A 132 6.45 6.38 6.51
C LEU A 132 7.65 6.21 7.45
N PRO A 133 8.27 5.02 7.54
CA PRO A 133 9.50 4.86 8.28
C PRO A 133 10.51 5.90 7.80
N LEU A 134 11.16 6.58 8.74
CA LEU A 134 12.08 7.72 8.50
C LEU A 134 13.19 7.46 7.46
N GLY A 135 13.43 6.21 7.04
CA GLY A 135 14.33 5.87 5.93
C GLY A 135 13.78 6.10 4.51
N THR A 136 12.49 6.39 4.34
CA THR A 136 11.85 6.52 3.01
C THR A 136 11.85 7.96 2.45
N LYS A 137 12.17 8.96 3.30
CA LYS A 137 12.22 10.37 2.87
C LYS A 137 13.39 10.71 1.94
N LEU A 138 14.34 9.79 1.75
CA LEU A 138 15.50 9.97 0.86
C LEU A 138 15.25 9.54 -0.59
N PHE A 139 14.06 9.00 -0.92
CA PHE A 139 13.76 8.46 -2.25
C PHE A 139 12.55 9.09 -2.95
N LEU A 140 11.97 10.16 -2.38
CA LEU A 140 10.77 10.82 -2.91
C LEU A 140 10.92 12.34 -3.06
N ASP A 141 12.16 12.83 -3.21
CA ASP A 141 12.46 14.14 -3.78
C ASP A 141 13.15 13.96 -5.15
#